data_AF-A0A2M7NWQ7-F1
#
_entry.id   AF-A0A2M7NWQ7-F1
#
_cell.length_a   1.000
_cell.length_b   1.000
_cell.length_c   1.000
_cell.angle_alpha   90.00
_cell.angle_beta   90.00
_cell.angle_gamma   90.00
#
_symmetry.space_group_name_H-M   'P 1'
#
loop_
_entity.id
_entity.type
_entity.pdbx_description
1 polymer ?
#
loop_
_entity_poly.entity_id
_entity_poly.type
_entity_poly.pdbx_seq_one_letter_code
_entity_poly.pdbx_strand_id
1 'polypeptide(L)'
;EIKAAAAGKLNISDEDKGAYAEVFDGCIKDIFLKKIKVDKRRLDGRAFDEIRNISSEVSVLPRTHGSAVFTRGETQALAVTTLGSMSDKQIMDELEGDYKKRFMLHYNFPHFATGEVGFPRGPGRREIGHGYLAEKSIVPLLPPEEQFPYTVRVVSEILESNGSSSMASVCGSCLSLMDAGVPIRAMVAGIAMGIADMGDEKVLLVDIAGEEDHLGNMDLKIAGTKKGITAVQMDLKMESLDVETFRKALALSKEARCKIIDKMSEALPESRVKVSQFAPQIDSVKIKVDKIGALIGPGGKNIKGIIADTGCEVNVDDSGLVQLAADSVESINAAKQMIEYLVGDVEVGKIHMGKVIKTVNFGAFVQIYPGTEGLVHVSELAPQRVNLVTDVAQEGDQLLVKVLSVDDKGKIRLSRKEALRDLKISDESQYGK
;
A
#
# COMPACT_ATOMS: atom_id res chain seq x y z
N GLU A 1 -10.16 20.38 -37.58
CA GLU A 1 -9.98 20.91 -38.96
C GLU A 1 -11.21 20.74 -39.85
N ILE A 2 -11.76 19.53 -40.02
CA ILE A 2 -12.94 19.28 -40.88
C ILE A 2 -14.13 20.18 -40.52
N LYS A 3 -14.43 20.32 -39.21
CA LYS A 3 -15.48 21.21 -38.69
C LYS A 3 -15.27 22.68 -39.09
N ALA A 4 -14.03 23.17 -39.03
CA ALA A 4 -13.70 24.54 -39.44
C ALA A 4 -13.77 24.73 -40.96
N ALA A 5 -13.30 23.74 -41.73
CA ALA A 5 -13.37 23.75 -43.18
C ALA A 5 -14.84 23.71 -43.69
N ALA A 6 -15.69 22.91 -43.04
CA ALA A 6 -17.11 22.84 -43.34
C ALA A 6 -17.85 24.13 -42.94
N ALA A 7 -17.53 24.74 -41.80
CA ALA A 7 -18.05 26.06 -41.42
C ALA A 7 -17.70 27.14 -42.45
N GLY A 8 -16.45 27.14 -42.92
CA GLY A 8 -15.97 28.08 -43.94
C GLY A 8 -16.67 27.91 -45.29
N LYS A 9 -16.99 26.67 -45.70
CA LYS A 9 -17.75 26.41 -46.93
C LYS A 9 -19.22 26.82 -46.83
N LEU A 10 -19.80 26.76 -45.63
CA LEU A 10 -21.19 27.09 -45.38
C LEU A 10 -21.42 28.56 -45.03
N ASN A 11 -20.37 29.40 -45.03
CA ASN A 11 -20.41 30.81 -44.67
C ASN A 11 -21.14 31.07 -43.33
N ILE A 12 -20.87 30.23 -42.33
CA ILE A 12 -21.49 30.35 -41.00
C ILE A 12 -21.02 31.64 -40.33
N SER A 13 -21.97 32.46 -39.88
CA SER A 13 -21.70 33.70 -39.15
C SER A 13 -21.05 33.42 -37.78
N ASP A 14 -20.35 34.40 -37.21
CA ASP A 14 -19.77 34.26 -35.86
C ASP A 14 -20.84 34.01 -34.78
N GLU A 15 -22.05 34.53 -34.97
CA GLU A 15 -23.21 34.36 -34.08
C GLU A 15 -23.78 32.92 -34.15
N ASP A 16 -23.72 32.29 -35.32
CA ASP A 16 -24.26 30.94 -35.56
C ASP A 16 -23.25 29.80 -35.30
N LYS A 17 -22.00 30.12 -34.94
CA LYS A 17 -20.95 29.11 -34.71
C LYS A 17 -21.33 28.06 -33.68
N GLY A 18 -22.04 28.46 -32.63
CA GLY A 18 -22.52 27.55 -31.58
C GLY A 18 -23.53 26.53 -32.12
N ALA A 19 -24.58 27.02 -32.78
CA ALA A 19 -25.62 26.18 -33.39
C ALA A 19 -25.05 25.26 -34.49
N TYR A 20 -24.14 25.78 -35.33
CA TYR A 20 -23.43 24.98 -36.31
C TYR A 20 -22.64 23.83 -35.68
N ALA A 21 -21.95 24.11 -34.57
CA ALA A 21 -21.14 23.10 -33.91
C ALA A 21 -22.00 21.93 -33.40
N GLU A 22 -23.16 22.22 -32.83
CA GLU A 22 -24.13 21.23 -32.35
C GLU A 22 -24.72 20.41 -33.50
N VAL A 23 -25.17 21.05 -34.57
CA VAL A 23 -25.70 20.36 -35.76
C VAL A 23 -24.65 19.46 -36.39
N PHE A 24 -23.41 19.95 -36.51
CA PHE A 24 -22.31 19.17 -37.08
C PHE A 24 -22.00 17.92 -36.25
N ASP A 25 -21.99 18.03 -34.92
CA ASP A 25 -21.76 16.90 -34.02
C ASP A 25 -22.94 15.90 -34.09
N GLY A 26 -24.17 16.39 -34.23
CA GLY A 26 -25.34 15.57 -34.50
C GLY A 26 -25.22 14.77 -35.80
N CYS A 27 -24.79 15.41 -36.89
CA CYS A 27 -24.54 14.73 -38.16
C CYS A 27 -23.45 13.65 -38.06
N ILE A 28 -22.36 13.91 -37.32
CA ILE A 28 -21.31 12.92 -37.08
C ILE A 28 -21.88 11.72 -36.34
N LYS A 29 -22.68 11.96 -35.29
CA LYS A 29 -23.32 10.89 -34.51
C LYS A 29 -24.24 10.03 -35.38
N ASP A 30 -25.05 10.65 -36.25
CA ASP A 30 -25.94 9.91 -37.15
C ASP A 30 -25.16 9.06 -38.16
N ILE A 31 -24.08 9.61 -38.73
CA ILE A 31 -23.19 8.88 -39.65
C ILE A 31 -22.53 7.70 -38.92
N PHE A 32 -22.05 7.90 -37.70
CA PHE A 32 -21.45 6.88 -36.87
C PHE A 32 -22.42 5.72 -36.59
N LEU A 33 -23.63 6.02 -36.11
CA LEU A 33 -24.65 5.02 -35.83
C LEU A 33 -25.08 4.27 -37.10
N LYS A 34 -25.26 4.99 -38.21
CA LYS A 34 -25.60 4.39 -39.51
C LYS A 34 -24.50 3.46 -40.00
N LYS A 35 -23.23 3.82 -39.82
CA LYS A 35 -22.08 3.00 -40.23
C LYS A 35 -22.01 1.72 -39.40
N ILE A 36 -22.16 1.80 -38.07
CA ILE A 36 -22.25 0.62 -37.19
C ILE A 36 -23.41 -0.29 -37.61
N LYS A 37 -24.55 0.29 -37.98
CA LYS A 37 -25.74 -0.45 -38.42
C LYS A 37 -25.49 -1.24 -39.71
N VAL A 38 -24.92 -0.58 -40.71
CA VAL A 38 -24.74 -1.14 -42.06
C VAL A 38 -23.55 -2.09 -42.13
N ASP A 39 -22.40 -1.67 -41.61
CA ASP A 39 -21.15 -2.44 -41.74
C ASP A 39 -21.08 -3.57 -40.72
N LYS A 40 -21.92 -3.54 -39.65
CA LYS A 40 -21.91 -4.48 -38.52
C LYS A 40 -20.47 -4.66 -37.96
N ARG A 41 -19.73 -3.57 -37.96
CA ARG A 41 -18.33 -3.42 -37.55
C ARG A 41 -18.12 -2.05 -36.91
N ARG A 42 -17.10 -1.95 -36.05
CA ARG A 42 -16.71 -0.72 -35.37
C ARG A 42 -15.80 0.14 -36.24
N LEU A 43 -15.51 1.37 -35.80
CA LEU A 43 -14.69 2.33 -36.54
C LEU A 43 -13.28 1.81 -36.82
N ASP A 44 -12.72 1.00 -35.91
CA ASP A 44 -11.42 0.35 -36.01
C ASP A 44 -11.48 -1.06 -36.63
N GLY A 45 -12.64 -1.47 -37.13
CA GLY A 45 -12.85 -2.77 -37.79
C GLY A 45 -13.14 -3.94 -36.86
N ARG A 46 -13.14 -3.74 -35.53
CA ARG A 46 -13.45 -4.79 -34.55
C ARG A 46 -14.90 -5.25 -34.58
N ALA A 47 -15.14 -6.46 -34.09
CA ALA A 47 -16.47 -6.90 -33.68
C ALA A 47 -16.94 -6.17 -32.40
N PHE A 48 -18.24 -6.24 -32.11
CA PHE A 48 -18.84 -5.52 -30.98
C PHE A 48 -18.38 -6.03 -29.60
N ASP A 49 -18.01 -7.30 -29.50
CA ASP A 49 -17.55 -7.98 -28.28
C ASP A 49 -16.01 -8.14 -28.20
N GLU A 50 -15.29 -7.59 -29.16
CA GLU A 50 -13.84 -7.73 -29.30
C GLU A 50 -13.08 -6.66 -28.51
N ILE A 51 -12.09 -7.10 -27.73
CA ILE A 51 -11.20 -6.25 -26.93
C ILE A 51 -9.96 -5.89 -27.77
N ARG A 52 -9.41 -4.69 -27.61
CA ARG A 52 -8.13 -4.31 -28.22
C ARG A 52 -6.99 -5.20 -27.72
N ASN A 53 -5.90 -5.22 -28.48
CA ASN A 53 -4.68 -5.92 -28.08
C ASN A 53 -4.18 -5.41 -26.74
N ILE A 54 -3.77 -6.34 -25.87
CA ILE A 54 -3.27 -6.05 -24.53
C ILE A 54 -1.82 -6.49 -24.44
N SER A 55 -0.96 -5.60 -23.93
CA SER A 55 0.37 -5.93 -23.46
C SER A 55 0.53 -5.44 -22.02
N SER A 56 1.34 -6.15 -21.24
CA SER A 56 1.58 -5.82 -19.85
C SER A 56 3.03 -6.15 -19.51
N GLU A 57 3.70 -5.23 -18.83
CA GLU A 57 5.08 -5.39 -18.37
C GLU A 57 5.17 -4.95 -16.91
N VAL A 58 5.99 -5.62 -16.11
CA VAL A 58 6.21 -5.31 -14.69
C VAL A 58 7.69 -5.02 -14.43
N SER A 59 8.01 -4.38 -13.30
CA SER A 59 9.38 -3.97 -12.95
C SER A 59 10.06 -3.07 -13.99
N VAL A 60 9.27 -2.20 -14.65
CA VAL A 60 9.74 -1.30 -15.72
C VAL A 60 10.68 -0.21 -15.18
N LEU A 61 10.50 0.20 -13.91
CA LEU A 61 11.32 1.22 -13.27
C LEU A 61 12.29 0.59 -12.24
N PRO A 62 13.62 0.86 -12.30
CA PRO A 62 14.62 0.13 -11.52
C PRO A 62 14.55 0.30 -9.99
N ARG A 63 14.05 1.44 -9.50
CA ARG A 63 14.12 1.81 -8.07
C ARG A 63 12.78 1.85 -7.35
N THR A 64 11.68 1.77 -8.07
CA THR A 64 10.33 1.82 -7.48
C THR A 64 10.06 0.54 -6.68
N HIS A 65 9.17 0.61 -5.68
CA HIS A 65 8.84 -0.59 -4.91
C HIS A 65 8.08 -1.61 -5.77
N GLY A 66 7.19 -1.13 -6.64
CA GLY A 66 6.69 -1.90 -7.78
C GLY A 66 6.34 -0.98 -8.95
N SER A 67 6.40 -1.51 -10.16
CA SER A 67 5.99 -0.76 -11.36
C SER A 67 5.37 -1.68 -12.39
N ALA A 68 4.41 -1.16 -13.15
CA ALA A 68 3.83 -1.87 -14.27
C ALA A 68 3.40 -0.90 -15.37
N VAL A 69 3.59 -1.31 -16.63
CA VAL A 69 2.99 -0.66 -17.79
C VAL A 69 1.91 -1.58 -18.31
N PHE A 70 0.67 -1.10 -18.34
CA PHE A 70 -0.45 -1.79 -18.94
C PHE A 70 -0.90 -1.03 -20.18
N THR A 71 -0.90 -1.69 -21.33
CA THR A 71 -1.35 -1.12 -22.61
C THR A 71 -2.51 -1.92 -23.15
N ARG A 72 -3.58 -1.24 -23.56
CA ARG A 72 -4.73 -1.82 -24.27
C ARG A 72 -5.08 -0.96 -25.48
N GLY A 73 -4.71 -1.43 -26.67
CA GLY A 73 -4.73 -0.61 -27.88
C GLY A 73 -3.88 0.63 -27.69
N GLU A 74 -4.47 1.81 -27.88
CA GLU A 74 -3.83 3.13 -27.71
C GLU A 74 -4.17 3.76 -26.34
N THR A 75 -4.39 2.91 -25.33
CA THR A 75 -4.54 3.36 -23.93
C THR A 75 -3.45 2.71 -23.11
N GLN A 76 -2.56 3.52 -22.56
CA GLN A 76 -1.41 3.07 -21.78
C GLN A 76 -1.38 3.75 -20.42
N ALA A 77 -1.20 2.95 -19.37
CA ALA A 77 -1.03 3.42 -18.00
C ALA A 77 0.26 2.85 -17.41
N LEU A 78 1.14 3.75 -16.96
CA LEU A 78 2.29 3.44 -16.11
C LEU A 78 1.85 3.58 -14.65
N ALA A 79 1.74 2.46 -13.94
CA ALA A 79 1.40 2.43 -12.53
C ALA A 79 2.64 2.17 -11.67
N VAL A 80 2.87 3.04 -10.70
CA VAL A 80 4.01 2.96 -9.77
C VAL A 80 3.50 2.81 -8.35
N THR A 81 3.97 1.80 -7.65
CA THR A 81 3.63 1.52 -6.25
C THR A 81 4.79 1.93 -5.36
N THR A 82 4.45 2.69 -4.31
CA THR A 82 5.34 3.09 -3.22
C THR A 82 4.75 2.63 -1.90
N LEU A 83 5.50 1.77 -1.22
CA LEU A 83 5.27 1.36 0.17
C LEU A 83 5.92 2.36 1.13
N GLY A 84 5.17 2.78 2.15
CA GLY A 84 5.60 3.68 3.22
C GLY A 84 5.25 3.14 4.60
N SER A 85 5.72 3.81 5.64
CA SER A 85 5.40 3.46 7.02
C SER A 85 3.99 3.94 7.39
N MET A 86 3.57 3.71 8.63
CA MET A 86 2.25 4.16 9.10
C MET A 86 2.15 5.67 9.34
N SER A 87 3.28 6.36 9.42
CA SER A 87 3.31 7.82 9.50
C SER A 87 2.92 8.46 8.17
N ASP A 88 3.14 7.77 7.04
CA ASP A 88 2.80 8.20 5.68
C ASP A 88 1.29 8.14 5.36
N LYS A 89 0.45 7.65 6.28
CA LYS A 89 -1.01 7.63 6.08
C LYS A 89 -1.51 9.06 5.86
N GLN A 90 -2.31 9.26 4.82
CA GLN A 90 -2.90 10.57 4.55
C GLN A 90 -3.97 10.88 5.60
N ILE A 91 -3.84 12.02 6.27
CA ILE A 91 -4.88 12.52 7.19
C ILE A 91 -5.97 13.17 6.35
N MET A 92 -7.20 12.70 6.55
CA MET A 92 -8.40 13.21 5.91
C MET A 92 -9.19 13.97 6.97
N ASP A 93 -9.27 15.29 6.81
CA ASP A 93 -10.11 16.19 7.60
C ASP A 93 -11.40 16.42 6.81
N GLU A 94 -12.43 15.65 7.14
CA GLU A 94 -13.73 15.65 6.48
C GLU A 94 -14.84 16.02 7.46
N LEU A 95 -16.02 16.40 6.94
CA LEU A 95 -17.15 16.83 7.75
C LEU A 95 -17.62 15.79 8.77
N GLU A 96 -17.45 14.50 8.47
CA GLU A 96 -17.85 13.38 9.35
C GLU A 96 -16.80 13.09 10.44
N GLY A 97 -15.64 13.74 10.37
CA GLY A 97 -14.54 13.60 11.32
C GLY A 97 -13.23 13.15 10.66
N ASP A 98 -12.17 13.21 11.45
CA ASP A 98 -10.82 12.92 11.00
C ASP A 98 -10.59 11.42 10.88
N TYR A 99 -10.07 10.97 9.74
CA TYR A 99 -9.59 9.59 9.58
C TYR A 99 -8.28 9.54 8.82
N LYS A 100 -7.58 8.40 8.92
CA LYS A 100 -6.30 8.17 8.24
C LYS A 100 -6.46 7.17 7.11
N LYS A 101 -6.08 7.58 5.91
CA LYS A 101 -6.18 6.77 4.69
C LYS A 101 -4.87 6.01 4.45
N ARG A 102 -4.96 4.68 4.50
CA ARG A 102 -3.81 3.77 4.29
C ARG A 102 -3.47 3.53 2.82
N PHE A 103 -4.48 3.52 1.96
CA PHE A 103 -4.31 3.28 0.53
C PHE A 103 -4.66 4.53 -0.25
N MET A 104 -3.74 5.01 -1.07
CA MET A 104 -3.91 6.20 -1.90
C MET A 104 -3.68 5.80 -3.35
N LEU A 105 -4.63 6.10 -4.23
CA LEU A 105 -4.42 5.99 -5.67
C LEU A 105 -4.54 7.38 -6.30
N HIS A 106 -3.41 7.88 -6.79
CA HIS A 106 -3.35 9.12 -7.55
C HIS A 106 -3.35 8.79 -9.04
N TYR A 107 -4.21 9.46 -9.77
CA TYR A 107 -4.36 9.32 -11.21
C TYR A 107 -3.98 10.64 -11.85
N ASN A 108 -3.10 10.59 -12.84
CA ASN A 108 -2.60 11.75 -13.56
C ASN A 108 -2.84 11.57 -15.05
N PHE A 109 -3.34 12.60 -15.71
CA PHE A 109 -3.63 12.62 -17.14
C PHE A 109 -2.90 13.78 -17.80
N PRO A 110 -1.61 13.60 -18.15
CA PRO A 110 -0.86 14.63 -18.83
C PRO A 110 -1.41 14.89 -20.24
N HIS A 111 -1.34 16.15 -20.69
CA HIS A 111 -1.90 16.57 -21.99
C HIS A 111 -1.32 15.80 -23.20
N PHE A 112 -0.06 15.36 -23.10
CA PHE A 112 0.57 14.59 -24.18
C PHE A 112 -0.09 13.22 -24.39
N ALA A 113 -0.84 12.70 -23.41
CA ALA A 113 -1.52 11.40 -23.52
C ALA A 113 -2.58 11.38 -24.63
N THR A 114 -3.09 12.54 -25.02
CA THR A 114 -4.00 12.72 -26.17
C THR A 114 -3.34 13.49 -27.32
N GLY A 115 -2.02 13.70 -27.27
CA GLY A 115 -1.28 14.50 -28.25
C GLY A 115 -1.51 16.01 -28.13
N GLU A 116 -2.08 16.48 -27.02
CA GLU A 116 -2.35 17.90 -26.78
C GLU A 116 -1.20 18.59 -26.03
N VAL A 117 -1.14 19.92 -26.15
CA VAL A 117 -0.19 20.76 -25.42
C VAL A 117 -0.96 21.59 -24.39
N GLY A 118 -0.56 21.50 -23.13
CA GLY A 118 -1.18 22.28 -22.06
C GLY A 118 -0.24 22.47 -20.88
N PHE A 119 -0.56 23.43 -20.01
CA PHE A 119 0.23 23.69 -18.82
C PHE A 119 0.05 22.56 -17.79
N PRO A 120 1.13 22.08 -17.15
CA PRO A 120 1.02 21.18 -16.01
C PRO A 120 0.45 21.96 -14.83
N ARG A 121 -0.79 21.65 -14.45
CA ARG A 121 -1.46 22.17 -13.25
C ARG A 121 -1.73 21.00 -12.29
N GLY A 122 -2.20 21.31 -11.08
CA GLY A 122 -2.69 20.29 -10.17
C GLY A 122 -3.88 19.50 -10.76
N PRO A 123 -4.22 18.34 -10.18
CA PRO A 123 -5.21 17.44 -10.75
C PRO A 123 -6.60 18.07 -10.80
N GLY A 124 -7.27 17.93 -11.93
CA GLY A 124 -8.65 18.34 -12.15
C GLY A 124 -9.66 17.36 -11.55
N ARG A 125 -10.95 17.74 -11.60
CA ARG A 125 -12.05 16.92 -11.07
C ARG A 125 -12.14 15.53 -11.70
N ARG A 126 -11.89 15.42 -13.01
CA ARG A 126 -11.94 14.14 -13.74
C ARG A 126 -10.81 13.22 -13.32
N GLU A 127 -9.60 13.75 -13.13
CA GLU A 127 -8.45 12.98 -12.66
C GLU A 127 -8.68 12.43 -11.26
N ILE A 128 -9.18 13.26 -10.35
CA ILE A 128 -9.57 12.85 -8.99
C ILE A 128 -10.68 11.78 -9.07
N GLY A 129 -11.71 11.99 -9.88
CA GLY A 129 -12.82 11.04 -10.04
C GLY A 129 -12.39 9.67 -10.59
N HIS A 130 -11.51 9.66 -11.60
CA HIS A 130 -10.93 8.42 -12.14
C HIS A 130 -10.02 7.73 -11.13
N GLY A 131 -9.22 8.50 -10.39
CA GLY A 131 -8.41 7.99 -9.27
C GLY A 131 -9.29 7.30 -8.22
N TYR A 132 -10.35 7.95 -7.77
CA TYR A 132 -11.31 7.37 -6.82
C TYR A 132 -11.99 6.11 -7.33
N LEU A 133 -12.38 6.06 -8.61
CA LEU A 133 -12.96 4.84 -9.20
C LEU A 133 -11.96 3.69 -9.19
N ALA A 134 -10.72 3.94 -9.62
CA ALA A 134 -9.68 2.94 -9.63
C ALA A 134 -9.34 2.48 -8.21
N GLU A 135 -9.30 3.41 -7.26
CA GLU A 135 -9.05 3.13 -5.85
C GLU A 135 -10.11 2.22 -5.26
N LYS A 136 -11.40 2.57 -5.41
CA LYS A 136 -12.54 1.77 -4.96
C LYS A 136 -12.58 0.38 -5.59
N SER A 137 -12.02 0.23 -6.79
CA SER A 137 -11.93 -1.05 -7.48
C SER A 137 -10.92 -2.01 -6.82
N ILE A 138 -9.91 -1.48 -6.13
CA ILE A 138 -8.79 -2.24 -5.57
C ILE A 138 -8.92 -2.43 -4.06
N VAL A 139 -9.44 -1.43 -3.32
CA VAL A 139 -9.60 -1.48 -1.85
C VAL A 139 -10.21 -2.79 -1.34
N PRO A 140 -11.28 -3.35 -1.94
CA PRO A 140 -11.88 -4.61 -1.49
C PRO A 140 -10.96 -5.83 -1.59
N LEU A 141 -9.80 -5.72 -2.23
CA LEU A 141 -8.85 -6.80 -2.46
C LEU A 141 -7.55 -6.64 -1.69
N LEU A 142 -7.33 -5.47 -1.08
CA LEU A 142 -6.15 -5.23 -0.26
C LEU A 142 -6.14 -6.14 0.97
N PRO A 143 -4.94 -6.54 1.42
CA PRO A 143 -4.77 -7.25 2.68
C PRO A 143 -5.11 -6.34 3.87
N PRO A 144 -5.56 -6.93 4.99
CA PRO A 144 -5.75 -6.19 6.23
C PRO A 144 -4.41 -5.63 6.75
N GLU A 145 -4.50 -4.64 7.63
CA GLU A 145 -3.33 -3.90 8.14
C GLU A 145 -2.38 -4.81 8.94
N GLU A 146 -2.93 -5.77 9.67
CA GLU A 146 -2.19 -6.73 10.48
C GLU A 146 -1.34 -7.69 9.62
N GLN A 147 -1.80 -8.00 8.40
CA GLN A 147 -1.08 -8.87 7.48
C GLN A 147 -0.04 -8.10 6.65
N PHE A 148 -0.30 -6.83 6.36
CA PHE A 148 0.57 -6.01 5.53
C PHE A 148 0.63 -4.59 6.10
N PRO A 149 1.48 -4.33 7.10
CA PRO A 149 1.48 -3.10 7.89
C PRO A 149 2.16 -1.92 7.18
N TYR A 150 1.84 -1.73 5.90
CA TYR A 150 2.35 -0.68 5.04
C TYR A 150 1.25 0.31 4.68
N THR A 151 1.62 1.58 4.61
CA THR A 151 0.90 2.56 3.80
C THR A 151 1.26 2.32 2.35
N VAL A 152 0.26 2.36 1.47
CA VAL A 152 0.45 2.02 0.05
C VAL A 152 -0.04 3.18 -0.80
N ARG A 153 0.86 3.76 -1.56
CA ARG A 153 0.56 4.78 -2.57
C ARG A 153 0.76 4.19 -3.95
N VAL A 154 -0.24 4.34 -4.81
CA VAL A 154 -0.12 4.04 -6.24
C VAL A 154 -0.29 5.34 -7.01
N VAL A 155 0.59 5.58 -7.98
CA VAL A 155 0.45 6.67 -8.94
C VAL A 155 0.28 6.04 -10.32
N SER A 156 -0.85 6.31 -10.97
CA SER A 156 -1.12 5.91 -12.34
C SER A 156 -0.93 7.10 -13.26
N GLU A 157 0.15 7.09 -14.03
CA GLU A 157 0.45 8.04 -15.10
C GLU A 157 -0.11 7.52 -16.41
N ILE A 158 -1.02 8.27 -17.04
CA ILE A 158 -1.53 7.90 -18.35
C ILE A 158 -0.57 8.40 -19.42
N LEU A 159 -0.02 7.49 -20.21
CA LEU A 159 0.94 7.80 -21.27
C LEU A 159 0.27 7.95 -22.63
N GLU A 160 -0.81 7.21 -22.85
CA GLU A 160 -1.63 7.22 -24.07
C GLU A 160 -3.10 7.03 -23.69
N SER A 161 -4.03 7.67 -24.39
CA SER A 161 -5.46 7.51 -24.10
C SER A 161 -6.36 7.63 -25.33
N ASN A 162 -6.83 6.49 -25.83
CA ASN A 162 -7.94 6.40 -26.78
C ASN A 162 -9.09 5.52 -26.26
N GLY A 163 -9.27 5.45 -24.95
CA GLY A 163 -10.31 4.61 -24.34
C GLY A 163 -10.02 4.42 -22.87
N SER A 164 -11.07 4.16 -22.09
CA SER A 164 -11.11 4.24 -20.63
C SER A 164 -9.77 3.99 -19.91
N SER A 165 -9.02 5.08 -19.74
CA SER A 165 -7.73 5.12 -19.05
C SER A 165 -7.88 4.81 -17.57
N SER A 166 -9.03 5.17 -16.97
CA SER A 166 -9.39 4.76 -15.61
C SER A 166 -9.39 3.24 -15.41
N MET A 167 -9.82 2.46 -16.40
CA MET A 167 -9.80 1.00 -16.34
C MET A 167 -8.41 0.42 -16.62
N ALA A 168 -7.61 1.08 -17.47
CA ALA A 168 -6.20 0.76 -17.62
C ALA A 168 -5.43 1.01 -16.31
N SER A 169 -5.77 2.07 -15.56
CA SER A 169 -5.21 2.33 -14.23
C SER A 169 -5.52 1.23 -13.23
N VAL A 170 -6.73 0.65 -13.24
CA VAL A 170 -7.05 -0.51 -12.39
C VAL A 170 -6.14 -1.69 -12.70
N CYS A 171 -6.00 -2.03 -13.99
CA CYS A 171 -5.16 -3.15 -14.44
C CYS A 171 -3.68 -2.92 -14.10
N GLY A 172 -3.13 -1.75 -14.48
CA GLY A 172 -1.74 -1.38 -14.20
C GLY A 172 -1.45 -1.33 -12.71
N SER A 173 -2.35 -0.73 -11.91
CA SER A 173 -2.20 -0.65 -10.45
C SER A 173 -2.22 -2.03 -9.81
N CYS A 174 -3.08 -2.93 -10.28
CA CYS A 174 -3.11 -4.32 -9.80
C CYS A 174 -1.75 -5.01 -10.01
N LEU A 175 -1.19 -4.92 -11.23
CA LEU A 175 0.12 -5.49 -11.54
C LEU A 175 1.24 -4.83 -10.74
N SER A 176 1.21 -3.50 -10.60
CA SER A 176 2.21 -2.74 -9.85
C SER A 176 2.21 -3.10 -8.36
N LEU A 177 1.02 -3.32 -7.77
CA LEU A 177 0.88 -3.78 -6.38
C LEU A 177 1.42 -5.20 -6.19
N MET A 178 1.09 -6.10 -7.12
CA MET A 178 1.62 -7.47 -7.12
C MET A 178 3.15 -7.49 -7.26
N ASP A 179 3.69 -6.64 -8.14
CA ASP A 179 5.12 -6.47 -8.35
C ASP A 179 5.82 -5.90 -7.11
N ALA A 180 5.16 -5.02 -6.36
CA ALA A 180 5.65 -4.49 -5.08
C ALA A 180 5.63 -5.50 -3.93
N GLY A 181 5.10 -6.70 -4.15
CA GLY A 181 4.94 -7.73 -3.11
C GLY A 181 3.74 -7.50 -2.20
N VAL A 182 2.77 -6.69 -2.60
CA VAL A 182 1.50 -6.54 -1.86
C VAL A 182 0.68 -7.83 -2.06
N PRO A 183 0.30 -8.54 -0.98
CA PRO A 183 -0.47 -9.78 -1.08
C PRO A 183 -1.95 -9.48 -1.33
N ILE A 184 -2.28 -9.03 -2.55
CA ILE A 184 -3.66 -8.80 -2.95
C ILE A 184 -4.43 -10.12 -3.03
N ARG A 185 -5.71 -10.12 -2.63
CA ARG A 185 -6.53 -11.34 -2.54
C ARG A 185 -6.81 -12.00 -3.89
N ALA A 186 -6.86 -11.22 -4.96
CA ALA A 186 -7.05 -11.69 -6.33
C ALA A 186 -6.70 -10.56 -7.31
N MET A 187 -6.31 -10.94 -8.54
CA MET A 187 -6.11 -10.00 -9.63
C MET A 187 -7.45 -9.34 -10.04
N VAL A 188 -7.40 -8.03 -10.28
CA VAL A 188 -8.55 -7.23 -10.70
C VAL A 188 -8.28 -6.58 -12.05
N ALA A 189 -9.28 -6.59 -12.92
CA ALA A 189 -9.24 -5.91 -14.20
C ALA A 189 -10.47 -5.03 -14.39
N GLY A 190 -10.31 -3.97 -15.17
CA GLY A 190 -11.37 -3.05 -15.57
C GLY A 190 -11.70 -3.13 -17.06
N ILE A 191 -12.98 -2.98 -17.39
CA ILE A 191 -13.47 -2.86 -18.77
C ILE A 191 -14.45 -1.70 -18.87
N ALA A 192 -14.44 -1.00 -20.01
CA ALA A 192 -15.45 -0.01 -20.34
C ALA A 192 -16.35 -0.55 -21.45
N MET A 193 -17.65 -0.38 -21.26
CA MET A 193 -18.71 -0.87 -22.12
C MET A 193 -19.53 0.32 -22.59
N GLY A 194 -20.04 0.27 -23.81
CA GLY A 194 -20.96 1.28 -24.32
C GLY A 194 -22.18 0.68 -24.99
N ILE A 195 -23.13 1.55 -25.35
CA ILE A 195 -24.30 1.21 -26.16
C ILE A 195 -24.35 2.15 -27.36
N ALA A 196 -24.54 1.58 -28.54
CA ALA A 196 -24.98 2.29 -29.72
C ALA A 196 -26.48 2.03 -29.91
N ASP A 197 -27.30 3.06 -29.70
CA ASP A 197 -28.74 3.02 -29.92
C ASP A 197 -29.06 3.54 -31.32
N MET A 198 -29.51 2.64 -32.20
CA MET A 198 -29.84 2.96 -33.59
C MET A 198 -31.35 3.18 -33.78
N GLY A 199 -32.12 3.30 -32.69
CA GLY A 199 -33.56 3.50 -32.67
C GLY A 199 -34.34 2.18 -32.69
N ASP A 200 -34.15 1.34 -33.71
CA ASP A 200 -34.79 0.03 -33.84
C ASP A 200 -33.98 -1.12 -33.23
N GLU A 201 -32.66 -0.95 -33.10
CA GLU A 201 -31.74 -1.95 -32.57
C GLU A 201 -30.72 -1.29 -31.63
N LYS A 202 -30.43 -1.95 -30.50
CA LYS A 202 -29.39 -1.53 -29.54
C LYS A 202 -28.26 -2.55 -29.55
N VAL A 203 -27.03 -2.06 -29.69
CA VAL A 203 -25.83 -2.90 -29.71
C VAL A 203 -24.91 -2.52 -28.57
N LEU A 204 -24.42 -3.52 -27.84
CA LEU A 204 -23.42 -3.38 -26.79
C LEU A 204 -22.02 -3.41 -27.38
N LEU A 205 -21.19 -2.46 -26.98
CA LEU A 205 -19.79 -2.34 -27.41
C LEU A 205 -18.87 -2.65 -26.22
N VAL A 206 -17.99 -3.64 -26.38
CA VAL A 206 -16.97 -4.01 -25.40
C VAL A 206 -15.68 -3.24 -25.68
N ASP A 207 -15.03 -2.73 -24.63
CA ASP A 207 -13.77 -2.00 -24.74
C ASP A 207 -13.88 -0.77 -25.66
N ILE A 208 -14.75 0.15 -25.28
CA ILE A 208 -15.04 1.35 -26.09
C ILE A 208 -13.80 2.25 -26.26
N ALA A 209 -13.68 2.80 -27.46
CA ALA A 209 -12.74 3.86 -27.80
C ALA A 209 -13.30 5.24 -27.40
N GLY A 210 -12.44 6.27 -27.41
CA GLY A 210 -12.84 7.64 -27.02
C GLY A 210 -14.00 8.17 -27.88
N GLU A 211 -13.97 7.93 -29.18
CA GLU A 211 -15.04 8.33 -30.10
C GLU A 211 -16.37 7.59 -29.83
N GLU A 212 -16.29 6.31 -29.46
CA GLU A 212 -17.48 5.49 -29.18
C GLU A 212 -18.13 5.84 -27.85
N ASP A 213 -17.36 6.28 -26.84
CA ASP A 213 -17.93 6.93 -25.65
C ASP A 213 -18.61 8.24 -26.05
N HIS A 214 -17.89 9.13 -26.75
CA HIS A 214 -18.40 10.46 -27.09
C HIS A 214 -19.72 10.41 -27.88
N LEU A 215 -19.79 9.54 -28.90
CA LEU A 215 -20.95 9.40 -29.79
C LEU A 215 -21.98 8.38 -29.28
N GLY A 216 -21.60 7.51 -28.36
CA GLY A 216 -22.46 6.47 -27.78
C GLY A 216 -23.53 7.00 -26.81
N ASN A 217 -24.38 6.09 -26.36
CA ASN A 217 -25.54 6.38 -25.51
C ASN A 217 -25.32 5.99 -24.03
N MET A 218 -24.24 5.28 -23.73
CA MET A 218 -23.88 4.83 -22.38
C MET A 218 -22.37 4.67 -22.27
N ASP A 219 -21.80 5.06 -21.13
CA ASP A 219 -20.47 4.64 -20.67
C ASP A 219 -20.62 3.87 -19.35
N LEU A 220 -20.32 2.58 -19.39
CA LEU A 220 -20.40 1.67 -18.25
C LEU A 220 -19.02 1.07 -17.98
N LYS A 221 -18.40 1.54 -16.90
CA LYS A 221 -17.10 1.05 -16.43
C LYS A 221 -17.31 0.03 -15.33
N ILE A 222 -16.73 -1.16 -15.50
CA ILE A 222 -16.86 -2.25 -14.53
C ILE A 222 -15.49 -2.82 -14.22
N ALA A 223 -15.14 -2.85 -12.94
CA ALA A 223 -13.95 -3.49 -12.43
C ALA A 223 -14.29 -4.69 -11.55
N GLY A 224 -13.45 -5.72 -11.60
CA GLY A 224 -13.66 -6.90 -10.79
C GLY A 224 -12.65 -8.01 -11.03
N THR A 225 -12.79 -9.06 -10.24
CA THR A 225 -12.01 -10.30 -10.33
C THR A 225 -12.79 -11.32 -11.16
N LYS A 226 -12.19 -12.51 -11.38
CA LYS A 226 -12.92 -13.66 -11.96
C LYS A 226 -14.14 -14.10 -11.13
N LYS A 227 -14.14 -13.83 -9.82
CA LYS A 227 -15.19 -14.26 -8.88
C LYS A 227 -16.33 -13.25 -8.73
N GLY A 228 -16.07 -11.95 -8.92
CA GLY A 228 -17.06 -10.92 -8.63
C GLY A 228 -16.60 -9.52 -9.02
N ILE A 229 -17.55 -8.58 -8.96
CA ILE A 229 -17.36 -7.16 -9.28
C ILE A 229 -16.89 -6.43 -8.02
N THR A 230 -15.92 -5.52 -8.16
CA THR A 230 -15.45 -4.66 -7.07
C THR A 230 -15.95 -3.23 -7.19
N ALA A 231 -16.13 -2.72 -8.42
CA ALA A 231 -16.70 -1.40 -8.65
C ALA A 231 -17.47 -1.35 -9.97
N VAL A 232 -18.49 -0.49 -10.00
CA VAL A 232 -19.27 -0.14 -11.19
C VAL A 232 -19.44 1.38 -11.21
N GLN A 233 -19.22 1.99 -12.36
CA GLN A 233 -19.61 3.36 -12.67
C GLN A 233 -20.40 3.33 -13.97
N MET A 234 -21.50 4.08 -14.02
CA MET A 234 -22.35 4.15 -15.20
C MET A 234 -22.82 5.59 -15.42
N ASP A 235 -22.59 6.08 -16.63
CA ASP A 235 -23.10 7.35 -17.13
C ASP A 235 -24.02 7.06 -18.32
N LEU A 236 -25.31 7.36 -18.16
CA LEU A 236 -26.33 7.18 -19.19
C LEU A 236 -26.56 8.51 -19.93
N LYS A 237 -26.46 8.48 -21.26
CA LYS A 237 -26.77 9.60 -22.16
C LYS A 237 -28.12 9.39 -22.86
N MET A 238 -28.91 8.42 -22.40
CA MET A 238 -30.23 8.07 -22.90
C MET A 238 -31.25 8.07 -21.75
N GLU A 239 -32.54 8.20 -22.07
CA GLU A 239 -33.60 8.30 -21.05
C GLU A 239 -33.74 7.03 -20.19
N SER A 240 -33.60 5.85 -20.81
CA SER A 240 -33.79 4.59 -20.10
C SER A 240 -32.96 3.43 -20.65
N LEU A 241 -32.53 2.56 -19.75
CA LEU A 241 -31.88 1.30 -20.05
C LEU A 241 -32.72 0.16 -19.46
N ASP A 242 -33.10 -0.81 -20.29
CA ASP A 242 -33.85 -1.96 -19.83
C ASP A 242 -32.95 -2.95 -19.06
N VAL A 243 -33.56 -3.66 -18.12
CA VAL A 243 -32.86 -4.60 -17.22
C VAL A 243 -32.22 -5.76 -18.00
N GLU A 244 -32.80 -6.15 -19.13
CA GLU A 244 -32.27 -7.26 -19.93
C GLU A 244 -30.96 -6.87 -20.63
N THR A 245 -30.92 -5.69 -21.26
CA THR A 245 -29.72 -5.12 -21.87
C THR A 245 -28.64 -4.89 -20.81
N PHE A 246 -28.99 -4.38 -19.63
CA PHE A 246 -28.03 -4.23 -18.54
C PHE A 246 -27.46 -5.59 -18.08
N ARG A 247 -28.31 -6.62 -17.95
CA ARG A 247 -27.86 -7.99 -17.63
C ARG A 247 -26.92 -8.55 -18.68
N LYS A 248 -27.20 -8.34 -19.97
CA LYS A 248 -26.32 -8.72 -21.09
C LYS A 248 -24.98 -7.97 -21.01
N ALA A 249 -25.00 -6.67 -20.71
CA ALA A 249 -23.79 -5.88 -20.53
C ALA A 249 -22.91 -6.42 -19.39
N LEU A 250 -23.51 -6.79 -18.26
CA LEU A 250 -22.79 -7.41 -17.13
C LEU A 250 -22.18 -8.76 -17.52
N ALA A 251 -22.88 -9.60 -18.28
CA ALA A 251 -22.37 -10.89 -18.75
C ALA A 251 -21.16 -10.72 -19.69
N LEU A 252 -21.29 -9.89 -20.72
CA LEU A 252 -20.19 -9.58 -21.65
C LEU A 252 -19.00 -8.94 -20.93
N SER A 253 -19.26 -8.05 -19.97
CA SER A 253 -18.20 -7.44 -19.17
C SER A 253 -17.43 -8.48 -18.36
N LYS A 254 -18.08 -9.53 -17.86
CA LYS A 254 -17.44 -10.60 -17.10
C LYS A 254 -16.48 -11.38 -18.00
N GLU A 255 -16.94 -11.79 -19.18
CA GLU A 255 -16.10 -12.49 -20.16
C GLU A 255 -14.90 -11.65 -20.56
N ALA A 256 -15.13 -10.35 -20.83
CA ALA A 256 -14.07 -9.44 -21.20
C ALA A 256 -13.05 -9.23 -20.08
N ARG A 257 -13.50 -8.99 -18.83
CA ARG A 257 -12.60 -8.90 -17.66
C ARG A 257 -11.78 -10.17 -17.47
N CYS A 258 -12.38 -11.35 -17.63
CA CYS A 258 -11.65 -12.61 -17.50
C CYS A 258 -10.52 -12.71 -18.53
N LYS A 259 -10.79 -12.36 -19.81
CA LYS A 259 -9.76 -12.32 -20.86
C LYS A 259 -8.62 -11.34 -20.53
N ILE A 260 -8.95 -10.17 -19.97
CA ILE A 260 -7.94 -9.19 -19.54
C ILE A 260 -7.10 -9.74 -18.39
N ILE A 261 -7.72 -10.37 -17.38
CA ILE A 261 -7.01 -11.00 -16.26
C ILE A 261 -6.07 -12.10 -16.77
N ASP A 262 -6.52 -12.92 -17.71
CA ASP A 262 -5.68 -13.96 -18.31
C ASP A 262 -4.44 -13.36 -18.98
N LYS A 263 -4.62 -12.28 -19.75
CA LYS A 263 -3.51 -11.54 -20.38
C LYS A 263 -2.57 -10.88 -19.38
N MET A 264 -3.09 -10.29 -18.31
CA MET A 264 -2.28 -9.72 -17.23
C MET A 264 -1.49 -10.81 -16.48
N SER A 265 -2.08 -11.99 -16.31
CA SER A 265 -1.45 -13.14 -15.65
C SER A 265 -0.26 -13.69 -16.45
N GLU A 266 -0.19 -13.46 -17.77
CA GLU A 266 0.99 -13.78 -18.58
C GLU A 266 2.22 -12.96 -18.16
N ALA A 267 2.02 -11.72 -17.69
CA ALA A 267 3.11 -10.85 -17.23
C ALA A 267 3.50 -11.10 -15.76
N LEU A 268 2.51 -11.29 -14.88
CA LEU A 268 2.74 -11.60 -13.47
C LEU A 268 1.57 -12.43 -12.90
N PRO A 269 1.73 -13.77 -12.78
CA PRO A 269 0.63 -14.65 -12.34
C PRO A 269 0.18 -14.42 -10.89
N GLU A 270 1.13 -14.15 -9.98
CA GLU A 270 0.90 -14.00 -8.55
C GLU A 270 1.75 -12.86 -7.97
N SER A 271 1.34 -12.31 -6.83
CA SER A 271 2.13 -11.30 -6.12
C SER A 271 3.51 -11.84 -5.76
N ARG A 272 4.53 -10.97 -5.82
CA ARG A 272 5.86 -11.34 -5.32
C ARG A 272 5.81 -11.66 -3.83
N VAL A 273 6.58 -12.66 -3.41
CA VAL A 273 6.65 -13.10 -2.00
C VAL A 273 7.36 -12.08 -1.12
N LYS A 274 8.36 -11.40 -1.67
CA LYS A 274 9.16 -10.39 -0.97
C LYS A 274 8.83 -9.00 -1.49
N VAL A 275 8.73 -8.04 -0.58
CA VAL A 275 8.70 -6.62 -0.91
C VAL A 275 10.05 -6.19 -1.49
N SER A 276 10.05 -5.07 -2.22
CA SER A 276 11.28 -4.51 -2.80
C SER A 276 12.35 -4.24 -1.73
N GLN A 277 13.61 -4.43 -2.09
CA GLN A 277 14.76 -4.10 -1.23
C GLN A 277 14.87 -2.61 -0.90
N PHE A 278 14.23 -1.75 -1.71
CA PHE A 278 14.20 -0.31 -1.48
C PHE A 278 12.99 0.13 -0.65
N ALA A 279 12.04 -0.78 -0.41
CA ALA A 279 10.93 -0.50 0.48
C ALA A 279 11.39 -0.54 1.94
N PRO A 280 10.79 0.28 2.81
CA PRO A 280 11.05 0.19 4.24
C PRO A 280 10.75 -1.24 4.71
N GLN A 281 11.64 -1.82 5.49
CA GLN A 281 11.36 -3.05 6.18
C GLN A 281 10.49 -2.72 7.38
N ILE A 282 9.41 -3.47 7.58
CA ILE A 282 8.52 -3.28 8.73
C ILE A 282 8.49 -4.54 9.55
N ASP A 283 8.64 -4.38 10.85
CA ASP A 283 8.54 -5.45 11.81
C ASP A 283 7.66 -5.01 12.98
N SER A 284 7.09 -5.96 13.70
CA SER A 284 6.18 -5.67 14.80
C SER A 284 6.50 -6.49 16.03
N VAL A 285 6.40 -5.85 17.19
CA VAL A 285 6.61 -6.46 18.50
C VAL A 285 5.39 -6.16 19.34
N LYS A 286 4.80 -7.19 19.96
CA LYS A 286 3.70 -7.01 20.89
C LYS A 286 4.24 -6.89 22.31
N ILE A 287 3.95 -5.77 22.96
CA ILE A 287 4.25 -5.52 24.37
C ILE A 287 2.98 -5.58 25.21
N LYS A 288 3.14 -5.72 26.53
CA LYS A 288 2.02 -5.64 27.46
C LYS A 288 1.56 -4.18 27.59
N VAL A 289 0.24 -3.98 27.73
CA VAL A 289 -0.40 -2.65 27.73
C VAL A 289 0.10 -1.77 28.89
N ASP A 290 0.40 -2.37 30.05
CA ASP A 290 0.97 -1.68 31.22
C ASP A 290 2.37 -1.10 30.98
N LYS A 291 3.09 -1.62 29.98
CA LYS A 291 4.46 -1.20 29.66
C LYS A 291 4.55 -0.14 28.55
N ILE A 292 3.43 0.22 27.93
CA ILE A 292 3.38 1.27 26.89
C ILE A 292 3.95 2.59 27.44
N GLY A 293 3.54 2.98 28.65
CA GLY A 293 4.02 4.21 29.30
C GLY A 293 5.53 4.21 29.57
N ALA A 294 6.11 3.05 29.89
CA ALA A 294 7.56 2.90 30.11
C ALA A 294 8.34 3.01 28.79
N LEU A 295 7.80 2.44 27.70
CA LEU A 295 8.38 2.57 26.37
C LEU A 295 8.38 4.01 25.86
N ILE A 296 7.25 4.72 25.99
CA ILE A 296 7.13 6.13 25.58
C ILE A 296 8.05 7.02 26.44
N GLY A 297 8.04 6.81 27.76
CA GLY A 297 8.75 7.62 28.73
C GLY A 297 8.16 9.04 28.90
N PRO A 298 8.63 9.81 29.89
CA PRO A 298 8.11 11.16 30.14
C PRO A 298 8.32 12.07 28.92
N GLY A 299 7.23 12.60 28.36
CA GLY A 299 7.24 13.47 27.17
C GLY A 299 7.68 12.78 25.87
N GLY A 300 7.65 11.45 25.81
CA GLY A 300 8.11 10.69 24.64
C GLY A 300 9.64 10.60 24.52
N LYS A 301 10.39 10.90 25.60
CA LYS A 301 11.85 10.96 25.57
C LYS A 301 12.49 9.63 25.17
N ASN A 302 11.95 8.50 25.63
CA ASN A 302 12.53 7.18 25.37
C ASN A 302 12.35 6.79 23.90
N ILE A 303 11.14 6.91 23.35
CA ILE A 303 10.89 6.66 21.91
C ILE A 303 11.73 7.60 21.04
N LYS A 304 11.79 8.89 21.35
CA LYS A 304 12.64 9.84 20.60
C LYS A 304 14.12 9.47 20.65
N GLY A 305 14.60 8.93 21.78
CA GLY A 305 15.96 8.40 21.92
C GLY A 305 16.20 7.20 21.00
N ILE A 306 15.29 6.21 21.02
CA ILE A 306 15.39 5.04 20.13
C ILE A 306 15.40 5.45 18.67
N ILE A 307 14.49 6.37 18.27
CA ILE A 307 14.43 6.88 16.89
C ILE A 307 15.74 7.59 16.52
N ALA A 308 16.30 8.41 17.42
CA ALA A 308 17.55 9.15 17.17
C ALA A 308 18.77 8.22 17.05
N ASP A 309 18.84 7.17 17.88
CA ASP A 309 19.98 6.25 17.91
C ASP A 309 19.95 5.22 16.79
N THR A 310 18.75 4.77 16.39
CA THR A 310 18.59 3.67 15.41
C THR A 310 18.20 4.14 14.01
N GLY A 311 17.69 5.37 13.89
CA GLY A 311 17.07 5.87 12.65
C GLY A 311 15.77 5.15 12.28
N CYS A 312 15.25 4.29 13.15
CA CYS A 312 14.01 3.55 12.93
C CYS A 312 12.81 4.40 13.33
N GLU A 313 11.74 4.39 12.54
CA GLU A 313 10.45 4.90 12.98
C GLU A 313 9.77 3.90 13.92
N VAL A 314 9.28 4.39 15.05
CA VAL A 314 8.62 3.57 16.07
C VAL A 314 7.21 4.10 16.28
N ASN A 315 6.21 3.29 15.91
CA ASN A 315 4.79 3.60 16.10
C ASN A 315 4.21 2.64 17.14
N VAL A 316 3.56 3.18 18.17
CA VAL A 316 2.95 2.39 19.25
C VAL A 316 1.44 2.58 19.22
N ASP A 317 0.70 1.48 19.23
CA ASP A 317 -0.76 1.46 19.32
C ASP A 317 -1.22 1.16 20.77
N ASP A 318 -2.43 1.57 21.10
CA ASP A 318 -3.04 1.40 22.43
C ASP A 318 -3.26 -0.09 22.79
N SER A 319 -3.27 -0.96 21.78
CA SER A 319 -3.30 -2.42 21.94
C SER A 319 -1.98 -3.04 22.43
N GLY A 320 -0.91 -2.26 22.50
CA GLY A 320 0.44 -2.72 22.80
C GLY A 320 1.19 -3.27 21.58
N LEU A 321 0.68 -3.05 20.37
CA LEU A 321 1.43 -3.36 19.14
C LEU A 321 2.42 -2.22 18.84
N VAL A 322 3.72 -2.56 18.80
CA VAL A 322 4.79 -1.64 18.40
C VAL A 322 5.26 -2.00 17.01
N GLN A 323 5.12 -1.08 16.06
CA GLN A 323 5.60 -1.24 14.69
C GLN A 323 6.90 -0.46 14.50
N LEU A 324 7.87 -1.14 13.91
CA LEU A 324 9.21 -0.65 13.62
C LEU A 324 9.39 -0.59 12.12
N ALA A 325 9.74 0.57 11.58
CA ALA A 325 10.01 0.76 10.16
C ALA A 325 11.39 1.39 9.94
N ALA A 326 12.23 0.77 9.11
CA ALA A 326 13.52 1.34 8.71
C ALA A 326 13.96 0.80 7.35
N ASP A 327 14.92 1.49 6.72
CA ASP A 327 15.51 1.06 5.44
C ASP A 327 16.43 -0.17 5.59
N SER A 328 16.89 -0.47 6.81
CA SER A 328 17.81 -1.56 7.10
C SER A 328 17.26 -2.51 8.18
N VAL A 329 17.54 -3.80 8.03
CA VAL A 329 17.15 -4.83 9.00
C VAL A 329 17.96 -4.68 10.29
N GLU A 330 19.18 -4.18 10.19
CA GLU A 330 20.08 -3.88 11.30
C GLU A 330 19.48 -2.81 12.23
N SER A 331 18.96 -1.70 11.67
CA SER A 331 18.28 -0.65 12.43
C SER A 331 17.06 -1.18 13.18
N ILE A 332 16.26 -2.05 12.54
CA ILE A 332 15.08 -2.67 13.17
C ILE A 332 15.51 -3.57 14.33
N ASN A 333 16.53 -4.41 14.13
CA ASN A 333 17.00 -5.30 15.18
C ASN A 333 17.60 -4.53 16.36
N ALA A 334 18.31 -3.44 16.11
CA ALA A 334 18.79 -2.54 17.16
C ALA A 334 17.63 -1.92 17.94
N ALA A 335 16.60 -1.42 17.25
CA ALA A 335 15.40 -0.86 17.88
C ALA A 335 14.65 -1.92 18.70
N LYS A 336 14.51 -3.15 18.19
CA LYS A 336 13.93 -4.29 18.93
C LYS A 336 14.68 -4.57 20.22
N GLN A 337 16.01 -4.65 20.17
CA GLN A 337 16.82 -4.89 21.35
C GLN A 337 16.67 -3.78 22.40
N MET A 338 16.60 -2.51 21.96
CA MET A 338 16.34 -1.39 22.87
C MET A 338 14.95 -1.46 23.50
N ILE A 339 13.93 -1.86 22.73
CA ILE A 339 12.56 -2.04 23.24
C ILE A 339 12.51 -3.20 24.23
N GLU A 340 13.12 -4.33 23.91
CA GLU A 340 13.24 -5.48 24.81
C GLU A 340 13.98 -5.12 26.09
N TYR A 341 15.01 -4.26 26.02
CA TYR A 341 15.71 -3.77 27.20
C TYR A 341 14.85 -2.83 28.06
N LEU A 342 13.95 -2.05 27.48
CA LEU A 342 13.07 -1.13 28.22
C LEU A 342 11.83 -1.82 28.80
N VAL A 343 11.30 -2.80 28.07
CA VAL A 343 10.00 -3.42 28.35
C VAL A 343 10.15 -4.86 28.85
N GLY A 344 11.35 -5.42 28.81
CA GLY A 344 11.66 -6.79 29.18
C GLY A 344 11.10 -7.17 30.54
N ASP A 345 10.39 -8.29 30.57
CA ASP A 345 9.96 -8.90 31.82
C ASP A 345 11.12 -9.66 32.45
N VAL A 346 11.18 -9.60 33.78
CA VAL A 346 12.13 -10.36 34.58
C VAL A 346 11.52 -11.74 34.82
N GLU A 347 11.89 -12.71 33.99
CA GLU A 347 11.47 -14.11 34.17
C GLU A 347 12.45 -14.85 35.08
N VAL A 348 11.90 -15.59 36.05
CA VAL A 348 12.68 -16.46 36.93
C VAL A 348 13.40 -17.51 36.09
N GLY A 349 14.72 -17.59 36.25
CA GLY A 349 15.59 -18.53 35.56
C GLY A 349 16.32 -17.97 34.34
N LYS A 350 15.96 -16.78 33.82
CA LYS A 350 16.72 -16.14 32.72
C LYS A 350 17.99 -15.47 33.23
N ILE A 351 19.02 -15.52 32.40
CA ILE A 351 20.30 -14.83 32.62
C ILE A 351 20.25 -13.50 31.88
N HIS A 352 20.59 -12.42 32.58
CA HIS A 352 20.66 -11.08 32.03
C HIS A 352 22.02 -10.45 32.31
N MET A 353 22.46 -9.55 31.44
CA MET A 353 23.60 -8.67 31.72
C MET A 353 23.08 -7.45 32.47
N GLY A 354 23.53 -7.24 33.70
CA GLY A 354 23.09 -6.14 34.54
C GLY A 354 24.23 -5.25 35.01
N LYS A 355 23.95 -3.96 35.20
CA LYS A 355 24.94 -2.98 35.68
C LYS A 355 24.84 -2.78 37.19
N VAL A 356 25.97 -2.80 37.89
CA VAL A 356 26.02 -2.55 39.33
C VAL A 356 25.75 -1.07 39.59
N ILE A 357 24.62 -0.74 40.23
CA ILE A 357 24.31 0.63 40.64
C ILE A 357 25.01 0.96 41.97
N LYS A 358 24.90 0.04 42.93
CA LYS A 358 25.33 0.28 44.30
C LYS A 358 25.80 -1.00 44.96
N THR A 359 26.89 -0.91 45.69
CA THR A 359 27.40 -2.01 46.51
C THR A 359 27.11 -1.77 47.99
N VAL A 360 26.75 -2.82 48.72
CA VAL A 360 26.53 -2.79 50.17
C VAL A 360 27.22 -4.00 50.82
N ASN A 361 27.45 -3.95 52.12
CA ASN A 361 28.21 -5.00 52.83
C ASN A 361 27.61 -6.42 52.72
N PHE A 362 26.32 -6.54 52.40
CA PHE A 362 25.61 -7.81 52.27
C PHE A 362 25.27 -8.20 50.82
N GLY A 363 25.67 -7.40 49.81
CA GLY A 363 25.38 -7.70 48.41
C GLY A 363 25.58 -6.52 47.46
N ALA A 364 25.26 -6.74 46.18
CA ALA A 364 25.30 -5.71 45.15
C ALA A 364 23.90 -5.52 44.53
N PHE A 365 23.48 -4.27 44.37
CA PHE A 365 22.28 -3.92 43.61
C PHE A 365 22.66 -3.82 42.13
N VAL A 366 22.09 -4.72 41.35
CA VAL A 366 22.34 -4.83 39.92
C VAL A 366 21.06 -4.46 39.17
N GLN A 367 21.16 -3.49 38.28
CA GLN A 367 20.09 -3.09 37.39
C GLN A 367 20.10 -3.98 36.15
N ILE A 368 19.00 -4.70 35.94
CA ILE A 368 18.82 -5.56 34.76
C ILE A 368 18.13 -4.79 33.64
N TYR A 369 17.07 -4.07 33.98
CA TYR A 369 16.32 -3.21 33.07
C TYR A 369 16.17 -1.81 33.70
N PRO A 370 15.95 -0.76 32.91
CA PRO A 370 15.72 0.59 33.44
C PRO A 370 14.57 0.60 34.47
N GLY A 371 14.86 1.04 35.70
CA GLY A 371 13.90 1.03 36.81
C GLY A 371 13.66 -0.34 37.49
N THR A 372 14.35 -1.41 37.04
CA THR A 372 14.25 -2.75 37.63
C THR A 372 15.57 -3.17 38.24
N GLU A 373 15.61 -3.20 39.57
CA GLU A 373 16.79 -3.53 40.36
C GLU A 373 16.62 -4.88 41.07
N GLY A 374 17.68 -5.69 41.05
CA GLY A 374 17.74 -6.91 41.82
C GLY A 374 18.95 -6.93 42.76
N LEU A 375 18.81 -7.66 43.86
CA LEU A 375 19.89 -7.82 44.84
C LEU A 375 20.62 -9.13 44.57
N VAL A 376 21.92 -9.04 44.33
CA VAL A 376 22.84 -10.19 44.39
C VAL A 376 23.39 -10.26 45.81
N HIS A 377 23.00 -11.29 46.56
CA HIS A 377 23.52 -11.51 47.91
C HIS A 377 25.00 -11.93 47.86
N VAL A 378 25.79 -11.60 48.88
CA VAL A 378 27.23 -11.91 48.93
C VAL A 378 27.55 -13.41 48.74
N SER A 379 26.63 -14.30 49.16
CA SER A 379 26.77 -15.76 48.96
C SER A 379 26.56 -16.23 47.51
N GLU A 380 25.95 -15.39 46.68
CA GLU A 380 25.56 -15.68 45.29
C GLU A 380 26.42 -14.91 44.26
N LEU A 381 27.41 -14.15 44.73
CA LEU A 381 28.30 -13.34 43.90
C LEU A 381 29.38 -14.17 43.19
N ALA A 382 29.96 -15.17 43.87
CA ALA A 382 31.01 -16.00 43.30
C ALA A 382 30.91 -17.46 43.79
N PRO A 383 31.49 -18.43 43.08
CA PRO A 383 31.58 -19.82 43.54
C PRO A 383 32.38 -19.97 44.84
N GLN A 384 33.35 -19.07 45.05
CA GLN A 384 34.28 -19.04 46.18
C GLN A 384 33.79 -18.06 47.27
N ARG A 385 34.30 -18.21 48.50
CA ARG A 385 33.92 -17.34 49.63
C ARG A 385 34.51 -15.94 49.45
N VAL A 386 33.65 -14.96 49.22
CA VAL A 386 34.00 -13.55 49.07
C VAL A 386 33.99 -12.86 50.43
N ASN A 387 35.07 -12.16 50.79
CA ASN A 387 35.17 -11.42 52.06
C ASN A 387 34.58 -10.01 51.95
N LEU A 388 34.83 -9.31 50.84
CA LEU A 388 34.30 -7.97 50.55
C LEU A 388 33.62 -7.97 49.17
N VAL A 389 32.40 -7.44 49.09
CA VAL A 389 31.64 -7.38 47.82
C VAL A 389 32.38 -6.56 46.75
N THR A 390 33.13 -5.54 47.19
CA THR A 390 33.95 -4.67 46.34
C THR A 390 35.10 -5.37 45.64
N ASP A 391 35.49 -6.58 46.09
CA ASP A 391 36.56 -7.35 45.46
C ASP A 391 36.09 -8.00 44.14
N VAL A 392 34.77 -8.12 43.94
CA VAL A 392 34.16 -8.90 42.86
C VAL A 392 33.19 -8.08 42.01
N ALA A 393 32.67 -6.97 42.53
CA ALA A 393 31.76 -6.08 41.84
C ALA A 393 31.99 -4.63 42.31
N GLN A 394 32.34 -3.74 41.40
CA GLN A 394 32.42 -2.30 41.66
C GLN A 394 31.20 -1.57 41.07
N GLU A 395 30.91 -0.37 41.61
CA GLU A 395 29.85 0.47 41.06
C GLU A 395 30.19 0.85 39.61
N GLY A 396 29.28 0.51 38.70
CA GLY A 396 29.47 0.70 37.26
C GLY A 396 29.79 -0.57 36.47
N ASP A 397 30.19 -1.67 37.12
CA ASP A 397 30.53 -2.92 36.44
C ASP A 397 29.32 -3.61 35.80
N GLN A 398 29.55 -4.35 34.71
CA GLN A 398 28.55 -5.20 34.06
C GLN A 398 28.75 -6.67 34.48
N LEU A 399 27.69 -7.27 35.01
CA LEU A 399 27.69 -8.64 35.53
C LEU A 399 26.59 -9.48 34.90
N LEU A 400 26.91 -10.72 34.52
CA LEU A 400 25.92 -11.73 34.17
C LEU A 400 25.25 -12.25 35.44
N VAL A 401 23.92 -12.08 35.53
CA VAL A 401 23.12 -12.41 36.69
C VAL A 401 21.87 -13.18 36.28
N LYS A 402 21.58 -14.26 36.99
CA LYS A 402 20.37 -15.08 36.81
C LYS A 402 19.31 -14.68 37.83
N VAL A 403 18.06 -14.60 37.40
CA VAL A 403 16.92 -14.36 38.30
C VAL A 403 16.58 -15.64 39.05
N LEU A 404 16.72 -15.66 40.37
CA LEU A 404 16.39 -16.81 41.21
C LEU A 404 14.93 -16.82 41.65
N SER A 405 14.42 -15.67 42.08
CA SER A 405 13.05 -15.52 42.53
C SER A 405 12.62 -14.06 42.52
N VAL A 406 11.31 -13.84 42.39
CA VAL A 406 10.67 -12.53 42.56
C VAL A 406 9.75 -12.66 43.77
N ASP A 407 10.00 -11.91 44.84
CA ASP A 407 9.13 -11.89 46.04
C ASP A 407 7.82 -11.14 45.74
N ASP A 408 6.76 -11.42 46.52
CA ASP A 408 5.43 -10.79 46.41
C ASP A 408 5.44 -9.24 46.52
N LYS A 409 6.54 -8.65 47.00
CA LYS A 409 6.76 -7.20 47.09
C LYS A 409 7.56 -6.62 45.90
N GLY A 410 7.78 -7.39 44.84
CA GLY A 410 8.53 -7.00 43.64
C GLY A 410 10.04 -6.95 43.83
N LYS A 411 10.59 -7.52 44.92
CA LYS A 411 12.04 -7.61 45.14
C LYS A 411 12.61 -8.80 44.38
N ILE A 412 13.57 -8.54 43.50
CA ILE A 412 14.19 -9.54 42.64
C ILE A 412 15.48 -10.05 43.29
N ARG A 413 15.59 -11.37 43.47
CA ARG A 413 16.83 -12.03 43.91
C ARG A 413 17.61 -12.51 42.71
N LEU A 414 18.88 -12.10 42.66
CA LEU A 414 19.79 -12.40 41.56
C LEU A 414 20.96 -13.26 42.05
N SER A 415 21.47 -14.12 41.17
CA SER A 415 22.69 -14.90 41.41
C SER A 415 23.62 -14.88 40.21
N ARG A 416 24.86 -14.47 40.44
CA ARG A 416 25.96 -14.58 39.48
C ARG A 416 26.52 -16.00 39.47
N LYS A 417 26.55 -16.65 40.63
CA LYS A 417 27.03 -18.03 40.79
C LYS A 417 26.22 -19.03 39.96
N GLU A 418 24.89 -18.92 39.97
CA GLU A 418 24.05 -19.79 39.12
C GLU A 418 24.17 -19.44 37.63
N ALA A 419 24.29 -18.17 37.27
CA ALA A 419 24.51 -17.77 35.87
C ALA A 419 25.81 -18.38 35.30
N LEU A 420 26.90 -18.33 36.07
CA LEU A 420 28.20 -18.92 35.70
C LEU A 420 28.12 -20.45 35.62
N ARG A 421 27.36 -21.08 36.52
CA ARG A 421 27.17 -22.54 36.57
C ARG A 421 26.39 -23.05 35.36
N ASP A 422 25.31 -22.38 34.98
CA ASP A 422 24.47 -22.77 33.84
C ASP A 422 25.18 -22.56 32.49
N LEU A 423 26.03 -21.53 32.39
CA LEU A 423 26.86 -21.30 31.20
C LEU A 423 28.09 -22.23 31.12
N LYS A 424 28.35 -23.08 32.14
CA LYS A 424 29.55 -23.93 32.27
C LYS A 424 30.86 -23.16 32.12
N ILE A 425 30.91 -21.90 32.54
CA ILE A 425 32.11 -21.07 32.46
C ILE A 425 32.86 -21.22 33.79
N SER A 426 34.09 -21.76 33.72
CA SER A 426 34.94 -22.00 34.89
C SER A 426 35.99 -20.91 35.14
N ASP A 427 36.14 -19.91 34.26
CA ASP A 427 37.17 -18.87 34.38
C ASP A 427 36.82 -17.57 33.63
N GLU A 428 37.14 -16.42 34.22
CA GLU A 428 36.89 -15.06 33.68
C GLU A 428 37.89 -14.61 32.62
N SER A 429 38.86 -15.45 32.26
CA SER A 429 39.88 -15.13 31.24
C SER A 429 39.36 -15.18 29.80
N GLN A 430 38.09 -15.57 29.57
CA GLN A 430 37.47 -15.58 28.22
C GLN A 430 36.73 -14.30 27.84
N TYR A 431 36.60 -13.33 28.74
CA TYR A 431 36.19 -11.97 28.39
C TYR A 431 37.32 -10.99 28.72
N GLY A 432 38.15 -10.74 27.71
CA GLY A 432 39.27 -9.80 27.77
C GLY A 432 39.07 -8.64 26.81
N LYS A 433 38.91 -7.45 27.43
CA LYS A 433 38.90 -6.07 26.91
C LYS A 433 37.62 -5.52 26.30
#